data_AF-A0A3D4QYW0-F1
#
_entry.id   AF-A0A3D4QYW0-F1
#
_cell.length_a   1.000
_cell.length_b   1.000
_cell.length_c   1.000
_cell.angle_alpha   90.00
_cell.angle_beta   90.00
_cell.angle_gamma   90.00
#
_symmetry.space_group_name_H-M   'P 1'
#
loop_
_entity.id
_entity.type
_entity.pdbx_description
1 polymer ?
#
loop_
_entity_poly.entity_id
_entity_poly.type
_entity_poly.pdbx_seq_one_letter_code
_entity_poly.pdbx_strand_id
1 'polypeptide(L)'
;KFAPVNLWFDYPVHIADESGALKDIQPEDERPPWQKGAAKNKKSAKDRKAERKAALEEAIEGSNFGEMPTVKDVAEYLGVSERTVRDRIKEHGGYDFEDGNICKKSKNEDTGKTES
;
A
#
# COMPACT_ATOMS: atom_id res chain seq x y z
N LYS A 1 9.24 -34.71 14.56
CA LYS A 1 10.13 -33.64 14.03
C LYS A 1 10.88 -33.07 15.22
N PHE A 2 12.21 -32.99 15.15
CA PHE A 2 13.02 -32.44 16.25
C PHE A 2 13.08 -30.92 16.15
N ALA A 3 13.08 -30.24 17.29
CA ALA A 3 13.35 -28.81 17.33
C ALA A 3 14.82 -28.58 16.93
N PRO A 4 15.11 -27.58 16.08
CA PRO A 4 16.49 -27.23 15.76
C PRO A 4 17.23 -26.81 17.03
N VAL A 5 18.47 -27.30 17.18
CA VAL A 5 19.35 -26.98 18.30
C VAL A 5 20.50 -26.14 17.77
N ASN A 6 20.79 -25.04 18.45
CA ASN A 6 21.91 -24.16 18.11
C ASN A 6 23.23 -24.74 18.65
N LEU A 7 24.24 -24.79 17.80
CA LEU A 7 25.56 -25.34 18.10
C LEU A 7 26.65 -24.35 17.67
N TRP A 8 27.61 -24.10 18.56
CA TRP A 8 28.88 -23.47 18.22
C TRP A 8 29.81 -24.49 17.56
N PHE A 9 30.44 -24.08 16.46
CA PHE A 9 31.48 -24.88 15.81
C PHE A 9 32.84 -24.49 16.38
N ASP A 10 33.44 -25.36 17.17
CA ASP A 10 34.78 -25.22 17.74
C ASP A 10 35.61 -26.41 17.30
N TYR A 11 36.30 -26.26 16.16
CA TYR A 11 36.90 -27.37 15.43
C TYR A 11 37.73 -28.30 16.35
N PRO A 12 37.54 -29.63 16.29
CA PRO A 12 36.63 -30.39 15.41
C PRO A 12 35.25 -30.71 16.04
N VAL A 13 34.91 -30.10 17.17
CA VAL A 13 33.74 -30.45 18.00
C VAL A 13 32.61 -29.41 17.84
N HIS A 14 31.39 -29.85 18.07
CA HIS A 14 30.22 -28.96 18.15
C HIS A 14 29.77 -28.87 19.61
N ILE A 15 29.60 -27.64 20.11
CA ILE A 15 29.21 -27.36 21.49
C ILE A 15 27.82 -26.72 21.48
N ALA A 16 26.95 -27.11 22.42
CA ALA A 16 25.63 -26.50 22.53
C ALA A 16 25.72 -25.00 22.84
N ASP A 17 24.88 -24.19 22.18
CA ASP A 17 24.77 -22.77 22.50
C ASP A 17 23.96 -22.57 23.79
N GLU A 18 24.64 -22.54 24.93
CA GLU A 18 24.04 -22.27 26.24
C GLU A 18 23.65 -20.79 26.40
N SER A 19 24.39 -19.88 25.75
CA SER A 19 24.15 -18.44 25.83
C SER A 19 22.88 -18.00 25.11
N GLY A 20 22.45 -18.77 24.10
CA GLY A 20 21.35 -18.42 23.22
C GLY A 20 21.68 -17.31 22.22
N ALA A 21 22.95 -16.92 22.08
CA ALA A 21 23.38 -15.88 21.14
C ALA A 21 23.09 -16.23 19.67
N LEU A 22 22.92 -17.52 19.34
CA LEU A 22 22.55 -17.96 17.99
C LEU A 22 21.02 -18.01 17.77
N LYS A 23 20.19 -17.70 18.78
CA LYS A 23 18.72 -17.76 18.65
C LYS A 23 18.13 -16.64 17.78
N ASP A 24 18.81 -15.49 17.73
CA ASP A 24 18.37 -14.35 16.92
C ASP A 24 18.68 -14.53 15.43
N ILE A 25 19.51 -15.53 15.09
CA ILE A 25 19.86 -15.86 13.72
C ILE A 25 18.72 -16.73 13.16
N GLN A 26 18.01 -16.19 12.17
CA GLN A 26 16.96 -16.90 11.45
C GLN A 26 17.53 -17.43 10.11
N PRO A 27 18.09 -18.65 10.06
CA PRO A 27 18.66 -19.19 8.82
C PRO A 27 17.59 -19.42 7.74
N GLU A 28 16.34 -19.64 8.14
CA GLU A 28 15.21 -19.93 7.23
C GLU A 28 14.48 -18.66 6.73
N ASP A 29 14.73 -17.47 7.32
CA ASP A 29 14.11 -16.22 6.84
C ASP A 29 14.75 -15.69 5.55
N GLU A 30 15.75 -16.38 5.02
CA GLU A 30 16.27 -16.14 3.70
C GLU A 30 15.38 -16.73 2.61
N ARG A 31 14.11 -16.29 2.58
CA ARG A 31 13.27 -16.40 1.38
C ARG A 31 14.11 -16.01 0.17
N PRO A 32 14.06 -16.79 -0.93
CA PRO A 32 14.95 -16.55 -2.05
C PRO A 32 14.76 -15.12 -2.59
N PRO A 33 15.83 -14.45 -3.07
CA PRO A 33 15.80 -13.03 -3.42
C PRO A 33 14.64 -12.61 -4.33
N TRP A 34 14.23 -13.48 -5.27
CA TRP A 34 13.09 -13.24 -6.16
C TRP A 34 11.74 -13.13 -5.43
N GLN A 35 11.55 -13.87 -4.33
CA GLN A 35 10.34 -13.84 -3.52
C GLN A 35 10.33 -12.65 -2.56
N LYS A 36 11.50 -12.26 -2.04
CA LYS A 36 11.68 -11.01 -1.26
C LYS A 36 11.37 -9.78 -2.11
N GLY A 37 11.84 -9.75 -3.37
CA GLY A 37 11.55 -8.67 -4.31
C GLY A 37 10.05 -8.52 -4.61
N ALA A 38 9.37 -9.63 -4.87
CA ALA A 38 7.92 -9.63 -5.12
C ALA A 38 7.11 -9.13 -3.90
N ALA A 39 7.48 -9.55 -2.69
CA ALA A 39 6.82 -9.10 -1.45
C ALA A 39 7.03 -7.60 -1.19
N LYS A 40 8.26 -7.10 -1.37
CA LYS A 40 8.58 -5.67 -1.24
C LYS A 40 7.86 -4.82 -2.29
N ASN A 41 7.79 -5.28 -3.54
CA ASN A 41 7.06 -4.60 -4.60
C ASN A 41 5.55 -4.54 -4.31
N LYS A 42 4.97 -5.63 -3.80
CA LYS A 42 3.54 -5.64 -3.42
C LYS A 42 3.22 -4.67 -2.28
N LYS A 43 4.10 -4.59 -1.27
CA LYS A 43 3.98 -3.60 -0.17
C LYS A 43 4.09 -2.17 -0.72
N SER A 44 5.12 -1.90 -1.51
CA SER A 44 5.35 -0.61 -2.14
C SER A 44 4.23 -0.18 -3.09
N ALA A 45 3.58 -1.12 -3.80
CA ALA A 45 2.42 -0.83 -4.64
C ALA A 45 1.18 -0.45 -3.81
N LYS A 46 0.96 -1.10 -2.66
CA LYS A 46 -0.12 -0.77 -1.73
C LYS A 46 0.10 0.60 -1.11
N ASP A 47 1.33 0.91 -0.70
CA ASP A 47 1.69 2.18 -0.07
C ASP A 47 1.48 3.34 -1.08
N ARG A 48 1.96 3.20 -2.32
CA ARG A 48 1.69 4.17 -3.40
C ARG A 48 0.21 4.36 -3.69
N LYS A 49 -0.62 3.32 -3.58
CA LYS A 49 -2.08 3.45 -3.73
C LYS A 49 -2.69 4.25 -2.59
N ALA A 50 -2.24 4.03 -1.35
CA ALA A 50 -2.71 4.79 -0.19
C ALA A 50 -2.31 6.27 -0.30
N GLU A 51 -1.06 6.55 -0.67
CA GLU A 51 -0.56 7.92 -0.88
C GLU A 51 -1.38 8.67 -1.95
N ARG A 52 -1.69 8.00 -3.08
CA ARG A 52 -2.54 8.62 -4.12
C ARG A 52 -3.95 8.93 -3.64
N LYS A 53 -4.52 8.10 -2.77
CA LYS A 53 -5.85 8.33 -2.18
C LYS A 53 -5.83 9.50 -1.20
N ALA A 54 -4.83 9.55 -0.33
CA ALA A 54 -4.65 10.65 0.61
C ALA A 54 -4.44 11.98 -0.12
N ALA A 55 -3.58 12.01 -1.14
CA ALA A 55 -3.34 13.20 -1.95
C ALA A 55 -4.61 13.69 -2.67
N LEU A 56 -5.49 12.77 -3.10
CA LEU A 56 -6.77 13.14 -3.70
C LEU A 56 -7.71 13.76 -2.67
N GLU A 57 -7.80 13.20 -1.46
CA GLU A 57 -8.63 13.74 -0.38
C GLU A 57 -8.16 15.14 0.03
N GLU A 58 -6.86 15.33 0.20
CA GLU A 58 -6.25 16.63 0.52
C GLU A 58 -6.52 17.66 -0.58
N ALA A 59 -6.41 17.28 -1.85
CA ALA A 59 -6.71 18.17 -2.96
C ALA A 59 -8.19 18.57 -3.02
N ILE A 60 -9.10 17.63 -2.72
CA ILE A 60 -10.54 17.89 -2.65
C ILE A 60 -10.86 18.82 -1.49
N GLU A 61 -10.25 18.62 -0.32
CA GLU A 61 -10.43 19.49 0.85
C GLU A 61 -9.85 20.88 0.61
N GLY A 62 -8.65 20.97 0.04
CA GLY A 62 -7.99 22.23 -0.31
C GLY A 62 -8.69 23.01 -1.42
N SER A 63 -9.46 22.33 -2.28
CA SER A 63 -10.27 22.97 -3.34
C SER A 63 -11.71 23.25 -2.89
N ASN A 64 -12.12 22.80 -1.70
CA ASN A 64 -13.46 23.00 -1.18
C ASN A 64 -13.58 24.37 -0.50
N PHE A 65 -13.71 25.43 -1.30
CA PHE A 65 -13.90 26.81 -0.83
C PHE A 65 -15.38 27.17 -0.59
N GLY A 66 -16.22 26.19 -0.23
CA GLY A 66 -17.67 26.38 -0.03
C GLY A 66 -18.52 26.13 -1.28
N GLU A 67 -17.89 25.86 -2.43
CA GLU A 67 -18.52 25.36 -3.66
C GLU A 67 -18.00 23.95 -3.99
N MET A 68 -18.73 23.21 -4.82
CA MET A 68 -18.34 21.85 -5.23
C MET A 68 -17.00 21.91 -5.99
N PRO A 69 -15.95 21.18 -5.56
CA PRO A 69 -14.65 21.25 -6.21
C PRO A 69 -14.74 20.69 -7.63
N THR A 70 -14.25 21.44 -8.62
CA THR A 70 -14.23 20.97 -10.01
C THR A 70 -13.08 20.00 -10.23
N VAL A 71 -13.20 19.14 -11.26
CA VAL A 71 -12.11 18.24 -11.69
C VAL A 71 -10.86 19.05 -12.10
N LYS A 72 -11.05 20.28 -12.58
CA LYS A 72 -9.98 21.17 -13.02
C LYS A 72 -9.20 21.75 -11.83
N ASP A 73 -9.88 22.20 -10.79
CA ASP A 73 -9.22 22.76 -9.59
C ASP A 73 -8.38 21.70 -8.89
N VAL A 74 -8.92 20.48 -8.77
CA VAL A 74 -8.19 19.34 -8.21
C VAL A 74 -6.99 18.93 -9.09
N ALA A 75 -7.12 19.04 -10.42
CA ALA A 75 -6.03 18.80 -11.36
C ALA A 75 -4.91 19.85 -11.22
N GLU A 76 -5.27 21.12 -11.06
CA GLU A 76 -4.32 22.22 -10.82
C GLU A 76 -3.61 22.07 -9.46
N TYR A 77 -4.34 21.70 -8.40
CA TYR A 77 -3.77 21.45 -7.07
C TYR A 77 -2.76 20.30 -7.08
N LEU A 78 -3.09 19.19 -7.74
CA LEU A 78 -2.24 18.00 -7.82
C LEU A 78 -1.13 18.11 -8.88
N GLY A 79 -1.21 19.10 -9.78
CA GLY A 79 -0.32 19.23 -10.93
C GLY A 79 -0.42 18.05 -11.92
N VAL A 80 -1.59 17.45 -12.05
CA VAL A 80 -1.83 16.27 -12.92
C VAL A 80 -2.91 16.56 -13.96
N SER A 81 -3.01 15.71 -14.99
CA SER A 81 -4.08 15.87 -15.98
C SER A 81 -5.45 15.52 -15.40
N GLU A 82 -6.51 16.16 -15.92
CA GLU A 82 -7.89 15.87 -15.55
C GLU A 82 -8.24 14.38 -15.68
N ARG A 83 -7.70 13.72 -16.72
CA ARG A 83 -7.85 12.27 -16.92
C ARG A 83 -7.29 11.49 -15.72
N THR A 84 -6.13 11.88 -15.22
CA THR A 84 -5.50 11.24 -14.06
C THR A 84 -6.32 11.46 -12.80
N VAL A 85 -6.93 12.63 -12.63
CA VAL A 85 -7.87 12.90 -11.53
C VAL A 85 -9.09 11.99 -11.62
N ARG A 86 -9.72 11.88 -12.79
CA ARG A 86 -10.87 10.98 -13.02
C ARG A 86 -10.53 9.51 -12.74
N ASP A 87 -9.36 9.06 -13.19
CA ASP A 87 -8.88 7.69 -12.92
C ASP A 87 -8.64 7.45 -11.42
N ARG A 88 -8.09 8.43 -10.69
CA ARG A 88 -7.88 8.37 -9.23
C ARG A 88 -9.19 8.40 -8.45
N ILE A 89 -10.16 9.21 -8.87
CA ILE A 89 -11.52 9.26 -8.31
C ILE A 89 -12.18 7.88 -8.42
N LYS A 90 -12.08 7.25 -9.60
CA LYS A 90 -12.58 5.88 -9.83
C LYS A 90 -11.84 4.82 -8.99
N GLU A 91 -10.53 4.97 -8.76
CA GLU A 91 -9.75 4.08 -7.86
C GLU A 91 -10.08 4.29 -6.36
N HIS A 92 -10.51 5.50 -5.98
CA HIS A 92 -10.91 5.84 -4.62
C HIS A 92 -12.29 5.27 -4.27
N GLY A 93 -13.27 5.44 -5.17
CA GLY A 93 -14.64 4.90 -5.04
C GLY A 93 -15.55 5.68 -4.08
N GLY A 94 -15.04 6.69 -3.37
CA GLY A 94 -15.82 7.57 -2.48
C GLY A 94 -16.36 8.84 -3.15
N TYR A 95 -15.97 9.09 -4.41
CA TYR A 95 -16.31 10.30 -5.16
C TYR A 95 -16.75 9.90 -6.57
N ASP A 96 -17.70 10.64 -7.13
CA ASP A 96 -18.06 10.62 -8.54
C ASP A 96 -17.80 12.00 -9.15
N PHE A 97 -17.82 12.06 -10.47
CA PHE A 97 -17.81 13.32 -11.20
C PHE A 97 -19.11 13.43 -12.01
N GLU A 98 -19.78 14.57 -11.90
CA GLU A 98 -21.01 14.87 -12.64
C GLU A 98 -20.88 16.30 -13.19
N ASP A 99 -21.04 16.48 -14.51
CA ASP A 99 -20.92 17.76 -15.21
C ASP A 99 -19.68 18.62 -14.86
N GLY A 100 -18.54 17.97 -14.59
CA GLY A 100 -17.27 18.65 -14.30
C GLY A 100 -17.01 18.94 -12.82
N ASN A 101 -17.97 18.66 -11.95
CA ASN A 101 -17.86 18.80 -10.50
C ASN A 101 -17.69 17.45 -9.81
N ILE A 102 -16.95 17.44 -8.69
CA ILE A 102 -16.73 16.24 -7.88
C ILE A 102 -17.83 16.15 -6.83
N CYS A 103 -18.68 15.12 -6.94
CA CYS A 103 -19.73 14.80 -5.99
C CYS A 103 -19.25 13.72 -5.02
N LYS A 104 -19.45 13.91 -3.72
CA LYS A 104 -19.22 12.84 -2.74
C LYS A 104 -20.33 11.81 -2.89
N LYS A 105 -19.98 10.55 -3.20
CA LYS A 105 -20.97 9.47 -3.22
C LYS A 105 -21.53 9.30 -1.81
N SER A 106 -22.80 9.64 -1.60
CA SER A 106 -23.51 9.25 -0.38
C SER A 106 -23.53 7.73 -0.33
N LYS A 107 -23.12 7.14 0.80
CA LYS A 107 -23.08 5.69 1.02
C LYS A 107 -24.47 5.07 0.84
N ASN A 108 -24.85 4.77 -0.39
CA ASN A 108 -25.82 3.75 -0.70
C ASN A 108 -25.53 3.26 -2.13
N GLU A 109 -25.23 1.97 -2.23
CA GLU A 109 -25.08 1.18 -3.47
C GLU A 109 -23.78 1.38 -4.29
N ASP A 110 -22.81 0.51 -4.04
CA ASP A 110 -22.46 -0.56 -5.00
C ASP A 110 -21.71 -1.68 -4.27
N THR A 111 -22.49 -2.57 -3.63
CA THR A 111 -22.06 -3.95 -3.45
C THR A 111 -22.34 -4.69 -4.74
N GLY A 112 -21.32 -4.85 -5.58
CA GLY A 112 -21.18 -6.06 -6.39
C GLY A 112 -21.00 -5.85 -7.89
N LYS A 113 -19.77 -6.08 -8.35
CA LYS A 113 -19.40 -7.09 -9.36
C LYS A 113 -17.88 -7.09 -9.56
N THR A 114 -17.18 -8.13 -9.04
CA THR A 114 -16.71 -9.34 -9.75
C THR A 114 -15.44 -9.10 -10.59
N GLU A 115 -14.45 -9.98 -10.70
CA GLU A 115 -14.35 -11.43 -10.47
C GLU A 115 -12.86 -11.85 -10.42
N SER A 116 -12.63 -12.95 -9.69
CA SER A 116 -11.64 -14.04 -9.91
C SER A 116 -10.13 -13.77 -9.97
#